data_AF-A0AAD3H3E5-F1
#
_entry.id   AF-A0AAD3H3E5-F1
#
_cell.length_a   1.000
_cell.length_b   1.000
_cell.length_c   1.000
_cell.angle_alpha   90.00
_cell.angle_beta   90.00
_cell.angle_gamma   90.00
#
_symmetry.space_group_name_H-M   'P 1'
#
loop_
_entity.id
_entity.type
_entity.pdbx_description
1 polymer ?
#
loop_
_entity_poly.entity_id
_entity_poly.type
_entity_poly.pdbx_seq_one_letter_code
_entity_poly.pdbx_strand_id
1 'polypeptide(L)'
;MRVATVDGLVTLFYDGSEELYNDELHWEWVADETKYYFHLYDDYDDGWEEWEMSNECREYVRERLSWEQVIIEDGVTEIPRDTFTCCTNIKRVIMANTVIRIEDAAFNYCRCLTYIKLSINIEVIGECAFYGCGLVNVFISPTCKIIKKEAFRANPDLAIFHIHPNVQLGNQLLSGTKLIKDSHFKLDEDHYDDEEVHNWIKNINNDEKYSLHRGVARFNLSSKSSRRLL
;
A
#
# COMPACT_ATOMS: atom_id res chain seq x y z
N MET A 1 -4.24 2.81 -15.18
CA MET A 1 -2.98 2.06 -15.22
C MET A 1 -3.27 0.58 -15.01
N ARG A 2 -2.69 -0.31 -15.83
CA ARG A 2 -2.72 -1.77 -15.64
C ARG A 2 -1.29 -2.26 -15.33
N VAL A 3 -1.15 -3.24 -14.45
CA VAL A 3 0.13 -3.85 -14.10
C VAL A 3 0.04 -5.33 -14.43
N ALA A 4 0.94 -5.82 -15.28
CA ALA A 4 0.97 -7.22 -15.68
C ALA A 4 2.41 -7.73 -15.73
N THR A 5 2.57 -9.03 -15.96
CA THR A 5 3.88 -9.65 -16.15
C THR A 5 4.11 -9.88 -17.64
N VAL A 6 5.20 -9.32 -18.18
CA VAL A 6 5.67 -9.55 -19.57
C VAL A 6 7.05 -10.20 -19.47
N ASP A 7 7.21 -11.38 -20.05
CA ASP A 7 8.47 -12.15 -20.03
C ASP A 7 9.08 -12.34 -18.62
N GLY A 8 8.21 -12.42 -17.60
CA GLY A 8 8.61 -12.59 -16.20
C GLY A 8 8.89 -11.28 -15.45
N LEU A 9 8.78 -10.13 -16.10
CA LEU A 9 8.99 -8.81 -15.52
C LEU A 9 7.67 -8.09 -15.25
N VAL A 10 7.59 -7.41 -14.11
CA VAL A 10 6.46 -6.54 -13.79
C VAL A 10 6.52 -5.31 -14.70
N THR A 11 5.45 -5.10 -15.46
CA THR A 11 5.33 -4.08 -16.50
C THR A 11 4.08 -3.23 -16.24
N LEU A 12 4.24 -1.92 -16.34
CA LEU A 12 3.17 -0.94 -16.22
C LEU A 12 2.64 -0.57 -17.62
N PHE A 13 1.32 -0.52 -17.77
CA PHE A 13 0.63 -0.19 -19.03
C PHE A 13 -0.30 1.01 -18.85
N TYR A 14 -0.02 2.09 -19.57
CA TYR A 14 -0.84 3.29 -19.58
C TYR A 14 -0.98 3.86 -20.99
N ASP A 15 -2.21 4.19 -21.40
CA ASP A 15 -2.51 4.74 -22.73
C ASP A 15 -1.89 4.00 -23.94
N GLY A 16 -1.67 2.68 -23.79
CA GLY A 16 -1.04 1.84 -24.82
C GLY A 16 0.49 1.88 -24.86
N SER A 17 1.14 2.68 -24.00
CA SER A 17 2.58 2.57 -23.73
C SER A 17 2.89 1.46 -22.73
N GLU A 18 4.05 0.84 -22.90
CA GLU A 18 4.62 -0.17 -22.01
C GLU A 18 5.82 0.44 -21.28
N GLU A 19 5.83 0.34 -19.96
CA GLU A 19 6.94 0.76 -19.12
C GLU A 19 7.39 -0.43 -18.28
N LEU A 20 8.64 -0.86 -18.46
CA LEU A 20 9.27 -1.85 -17.61
C LEU A 20 9.62 -1.19 -16.27
N TYR A 21 9.28 -1.85 -15.17
CA TYR A 21 9.76 -1.40 -13.86
C TYR A 21 11.30 -1.39 -13.84
N ASN A 22 11.90 -0.27 -13.43
CA ASN A 22 13.35 -0.11 -13.25
C ASN A 22 13.65 0.24 -11.79
N ASP A 23 14.44 -0.60 -11.12
CA ASP A 23 14.87 -0.46 -9.73
C ASP A 23 15.96 0.61 -9.50
N GLU A 24 16.57 1.15 -10.57
CA GLU A 24 17.58 2.21 -10.49
C GLU A 24 16.98 3.62 -10.28
N LEU A 25 15.65 3.77 -10.45
CA LEU A 25 14.95 5.03 -10.21
C LEU A 25 14.60 5.19 -8.73
N HIS A 26 15.53 5.74 -7.96
CA HIS A 26 15.30 6.09 -6.56
C HIS A 26 14.61 7.47 -6.44
N TRP A 27 13.45 7.49 -5.77
CA TRP A 27 12.66 8.69 -5.55
C TRP A 27 13.00 9.31 -4.19
N GLU A 28 13.54 10.52 -4.15
CA GLU A 28 13.67 11.29 -2.90
C GLU A 28 12.60 12.38 -2.82
N TRP A 29 11.83 12.35 -1.73
CA TRP A 29 10.82 13.36 -1.44
C TRP A 29 11.45 14.55 -0.73
N VAL A 30 11.21 15.77 -1.24
CA VAL A 30 11.54 17.02 -0.54
C VAL A 30 10.24 17.68 -0.11
N ALA A 31 10.20 18.16 1.14
CA ALA A 31 9.00 18.44 1.91
C ALA A 31 8.14 19.65 1.53
N ASP A 32 8.34 20.20 0.34
CA ASP A 32 7.52 21.26 -0.24
C ASP A 32 6.51 20.60 -1.18
N GLU A 33 5.23 20.68 -0.84
CA GLU A 33 4.09 19.95 -1.42
C GLU A 33 3.79 20.22 -2.92
N THR A 34 4.78 20.64 -3.71
CA THR A 34 4.64 20.88 -5.15
C THR A 34 5.83 20.41 -6.01
N LYS A 35 6.90 19.84 -5.42
CA LYS A 35 8.11 19.47 -6.17
C LYS A 35 8.62 18.07 -5.81
N TYR A 36 8.81 17.23 -6.83
CA TYR A 36 9.53 15.96 -6.75
C TYR A 36 10.93 16.16 -7.32
N TYR A 37 11.96 15.68 -6.63
CA TYR A 37 13.32 15.62 -7.17
C TYR A 37 13.65 14.15 -7.44
N PHE A 38 14.30 13.89 -8.57
CA PHE A 38 14.87 12.58 -8.88
C PHE A 38 16.33 12.61 -8.45
N HIS A 39 16.74 11.60 -7.68
CA HIS A 39 18.15 11.23 -7.64
C HIS A 39 18.27 9.94 -8.46
N LEU A 40 18.67 10.09 -9.72
CA LEU A 40 19.37 9.01 -10.39
C LEU A 40 20.66 8.85 -9.59
N TYR A 41 20.87 7.71 -8.94
CA TYR A 41 22.15 7.45 -8.29
C TYR A 41 23.22 7.38 -9.37
N ASP A 42 23.91 8.49 -9.59
CA ASP A 42 25.32 8.50 -9.92
C ASP A 42 25.97 9.60 -9.06
N ASP A 43 26.81 9.11 -8.16
CA ASP A 43 27.77 9.82 -7.31
C ASP A 43 27.29 10.63 -6.10
N TYR A 44 27.87 10.23 -4.95
CA TYR A 44 28.00 10.98 -3.72
C TYR A 44 28.75 12.29 -3.98
N ASP A 45 28.09 13.32 -4.50
CA ASP A 45 28.62 14.68 -4.55
C ASP A 45 27.78 15.62 -3.68
N ASP A 46 28.42 16.18 -2.67
CA ASP A 46 27.91 16.94 -1.53
C ASP A 46 27.53 18.40 -1.87
N GLY A 47 27.07 18.62 -3.11
CA GLY A 47 26.57 19.89 -3.62
C GLY A 47 25.08 19.86 -3.92
N TRP A 48 24.29 20.67 -3.21
CA TRP A 48 22.90 20.96 -3.59
C TRP A 48 22.86 21.85 -4.84
N GLU A 49 23.16 21.29 -6.01
CA GLU A 49 22.84 21.95 -7.28
C GLU A 49 21.35 21.76 -7.58
N GLU A 50 20.66 22.87 -7.86
CA GLU A 50 19.26 22.87 -8.24
C GLU A 50 19.15 22.34 -9.68
N TRP A 51 19.05 21.01 -9.84
CA TRP A 51 18.93 20.38 -11.16
C TRP A 51 17.56 20.68 -11.76
N GLU A 52 17.53 21.37 -12.91
CA GLU A 52 16.31 21.48 -13.70
C GLU A 52 15.92 20.10 -14.25
N MET A 53 14.76 19.61 -13.84
CA MET A 53 14.14 18.40 -14.36
C MET A 53 14.10 18.39 -15.89
N SER A 54 14.62 17.34 -16.53
CA SER A 54 14.49 17.18 -17.98
C SER A 54 13.01 17.16 -18.38
N ASN A 55 12.69 17.58 -19.61
CA ASN A 55 11.30 17.54 -20.08
C ASN A 55 10.74 16.10 -20.10
N GLU A 56 11.58 15.11 -20.40
CA GLU A 56 11.23 13.69 -20.34
C GLU A 56 10.85 13.27 -18.91
N CYS A 57 11.64 13.65 -17.90
CA CYS A 57 11.31 13.41 -16.49
C CYS A 57 10.03 14.16 -16.06
N ARG A 58 9.79 15.37 -16.56
CA ARG A 58 8.56 16.12 -16.28
C ARG A 58 7.32 15.44 -16.86
N GLU A 59 7.41 14.94 -18.09
CA GLU A 59 6.33 14.19 -18.74
C GLU A 59 6.06 12.87 -18.00
N TYR A 60 7.12 12.16 -17.64
CA TYR A 60 7.04 10.95 -16.82
C TYR A 60 6.32 11.18 -15.49
N VAL A 61 6.68 12.23 -14.73
CA VAL A 61 5.96 12.59 -13.50
C VAL A 61 4.49 12.93 -13.78
N ARG A 62 4.21 13.71 -14.84
CA ARG A 62 2.83 14.10 -15.19
C ARG A 62 1.96 12.89 -15.50
N GLU A 63 2.50 11.90 -16.20
CA GLU A 63 1.78 10.65 -16.49
C GLU A 63 1.50 9.87 -15.21
N ARG A 64 2.50 9.67 -14.34
CA ARG A 64 2.32 8.97 -13.06
C ARG A 64 1.33 9.66 -12.13
N LEU A 65 1.29 10.99 -12.18
CA LEU A 65 0.32 11.80 -11.47
C LEU A 65 -1.05 11.84 -12.16
N SER A 66 -1.26 11.28 -13.35
CA SER A 66 -2.61 11.22 -13.96
C SER A 66 -3.39 9.97 -13.53
N TRP A 67 -2.72 8.95 -12.99
CA TRP A 67 -3.34 7.67 -12.71
C TRP A 67 -4.30 7.75 -11.53
N GLU A 68 -5.59 7.55 -11.79
CA GLU A 68 -6.60 7.50 -10.71
C GLU A 68 -6.89 6.07 -10.23
N GLN A 69 -6.69 5.07 -11.09
CA GLN A 69 -6.94 3.67 -10.79
C GLN A 69 -5.81 2.78 -11.31
N VAL A 70 -5.37 1.86 -10.46
CA VAL A 70 -4.43 0.79 -10.78
C VAL A 70 -5.16 -0.56 -10.72
N ILE A 71 -5.04 -1.33 -11.80
CA ILE A 71 -5.49 -2.72 -11.86
C ILE A 71 -4.24 -3.59 -11.95
N ILE A 72 -4.03 -4.47 -10.98
CA ILE A 72 -2.93 -5.42 -10.96
C ILE A 72 -3.47 -6.77 -11.38
N GLU A 73 -2.96 -7.31 -12.47
CA GLU A 73 -3.53 -8.45 -13.19
C GLU A 73 -3.06 -9.80 -12.68
N ASP A 74 -3.75 -10.85 -13.12
CA ASP A 74 -3.32 -12.21 -12.86
C ASP A 74 -1.93 -12.46 -13.47
N GLY A 75 -1.07 -13.14 -12.71
CA GLY A 75 0.31 -13.43 -13.11
C GLY A 75 1.34 -12.50 -12.49
N VAL A 76 0.92 -11.37 -11.91
CA VAL A 76 1.80 -10.54 -11.07
C VAL A 76 1.91 -11.19 -9.69
N THR A 77 3.11 -11.64 -9.32
CA THR A 77 3.37 -12.28 -8.02
C THR A 77 3.89 -11.30 -6.97
N GLU A 78 4.43 -10.17 -7.40
CA GLU A 78 5.09 -9.20 -6.55
C GLU A 78 4.87 -7.79 -7.08
N ILE A 79 4.67 -6.83 -6.18
CA ILE A 79 4.75 -5.41 -6.49
C ILE A 79 6.13 -4.93 -6.06
N PRO A 80 7.00 -4.55 -7.01
CA PRO A 80 8.36 -4.13 -6.69
C PRO A 80 8.42 -2.89 -5.80
N ARG A 81 9.61 -2.66 -5.24
CA ARG A 81 9.93 -1.50 -4.40
C ARG A 81 9.54 -0.20 -5.14
N ASP A 82 9.05 0.79 -4.42
CA ASP A 82 8.78 2.14 -4.98
C ASP A 82 7.86 2.24 -6.22
N THR A 83 7.20 1.16 -6.64
CA THR A 83 6.50 1.06 -7.94
C THR A 83 5.45 2.16 -8.15
N PHE A 84 4.78 2.63 -7.09
CA PHE A 84 3.79 3.70 -7.10
C PHE A 84 4.11 4.79 -6.08
N THR A 85 5.37 4.91 -5.65
CA THR A 85 5.77 5.98 -4.73
C THR A 85 5.35 7.34 -5.28
N CYS A 86 4.72 8.13 -4.42
CA CYS A 86 4.24 9.47 -4.71
C CYS A 86 3.25 9.61 -5.87
N CYS A 87 2.59 8.54 -6.32
CA CYS A 87 1.48 8.63 -7.26
C CYS A 87 0.23 9.18 -6.55
N THR A 88 0.22 10.49 -6.26
CA THR A 88 -0.74 11.12 -5.33
C THR A 88 -2.18 11.14 -5.81
N ASN A 89 -2.44 10.90 -7.09
CA ASN A 89 -3.80 10.88 -7.66
C ASN A 89 -4.43 9.49 -7.72
N ILE A 90 -3.69 8.42 -7.41
CA ILE A 90 -4.28 7.07 -7.36
C ILE A 90 -5.32 7.05 -6.23
N LYS A 91 -6.58 6.83 -6.59
CA LYS A 91 -7.71 6.72 -5.66
C LYS A 91 -7.99 5.27 -5.29
N ARG A 92 -7.71 4.35 -6.23
CA ARG A 92 -8.15 2.96 -6.14
C ARG A 92 -7.12 1.98 -6.69
N VAL A 93 -6.84 0.93 -5.93
CA VAL A 93 -6.04 -0.23 -6.38
C VAL A 93 -6.88 -1.50 -6.30
N ILE A 94 -6.93 -2.25 -7.41
CA ILE A 94 -7.59 -3.56 -7.49
C ILE A 94 -6.50 -4.60 -7.76
N MET A 95 -6.18 -5.42 -6.75
CA MET A 95 -5.13 -6.43 -6.84
C MET A 95 -5.69 -7.81 -7.17
N ALA A 96 -5.04 -8.51 -8.11
CA ALA A 96 -5.26 -9.92 -8.35
C ALA A 96 -4.83 -10.79 -7.16
N ASN A 97 -5.41 -11.98 -7.05
CA ASN A 97 -5.09 -12.92 -5.97
C ASN A 97 -3.74 -13.63 -6.17
N THR A 98 -3.05 -13.40 -7.28
CA THR A 98 -1.74 -13.98 -7.58
C THR A 98 -0.59 -13.23 -6.88
N VAL A 99 -0.84 -12.00 -6.41
CA VAL A 99 0.17 -11.22 -5.69
C VAL A 99 0.42 -11.84 -4.31
N ILE A 100 1.68 -12.17 -4.05
CA ILE A 100 2.19 -12.77 -2.81
C ILE A 100 2.93 -11.72 -1.98
N ARG A 101 3.53 -10.71 -2.63
CA ARG A 101 4.38 -9.73 -1.97
C ARG A 101 4.13 -8.31 -2.47
N ILE A 102 4.16 -7.37 -1.53
CA ILE A 102 4.29 -5.94 -1.81
C ILE A 102 5.60 -5.51 -1.17
N GLU A 103 6.55 -5.05 -1.97
CA GLU A 103 7.86 -4.63 -1.48
C GLU A 103 7.82 -3.27 -0.79
N ASP A 104 8.98 -2.91 -0.24
CA ASP A 104 9.15 -1.68 0.51
C ASP A 104 8.74 -0.45 -0.32
N ALA A 105 8.04 0.48 0.33
CA ALA A 105 7.57 1.75 -0.23
C ALA A 105 6.70 1.66 -1.51
N ALA A 106 6.24 0.47 -1.94
CA ALA A 106 5.56 0.29 -3.22
C ALA A 106 4.37 1.24 -3.52
N PHE A 107 3.66 1.75 -2.50
CA PHE A 107 2.61 2.78 -2.62
C PHE A 107 2.83 3.96 -1.66
N ASN A 108 4.08 4.23 -1.29
CA ASN A 108 4.44 5.29 -0.36
C ASN A 108 3.91 6.65 -0.83
N TYR A 109 3.29 7.43 0.06
CA TYR A 109 2.68 8.73 -0.24
C TYR A 109 1.66 8.74 -1.41
N CYS A 110 0.95 7.64 -1.68
CA CYS A 110 -0.25 7.67 -2.53
C CYS A 110 -1.40 8.36 -1.76
N ARG A 111 -1.33 9.69 -1.58
CA ARG A 111 -2.20 10.46 -0.68
C ARG A 111 -3.70 10.33 -0.97
N CYS A 112 -4.10 10.18 -2.24
CA CYS A 112 -5.51 9.97 -2.58
C CYS A 112 -5.97 8.51 -2.51
N LEU A 113 -5.09 7.55 -2.20
CA LEU A 113 -5.42 6.12 -2.22
C LEU A 113 -6.33 5.78 -1.03
N THR A 114 -7.63 5.77 -1.29
CA THR A 114 -8.67 5.55 -0.28
C THR A 114 -9.16 4.11 -0.24
N TYR A 115 -9.05 3.39 -1.36
CA TYR A 115 -9.47 2.00 -1.49
C TYR A 115 -8.38 1.12 -2.08
N ILE A 116 -8.08 0.04 -1.37
CA ILE A 116 -7.28 -1.06 -1.89
C ILE A 116 -7.98 -2.40 -1.65
N LYS A 117 -8.09 -3.20 -2.71
CA LYS A 117 -8.36 -4.63 -2.59
C LYS A 117 -7.02 -5.35 -2.60
N LEU A 118 -6.58 -5.85 -1.44
CA LEU A 118 -5.39 -6.69 -1.34
C LEU A 118 -5.65 -8.11 -1.85
N SER A 119 -4.58 -8.80 -2.26
CA SER A 119 -4.61 -10.21 -2.61
C SER A 119 -4.98 -11.09 -1.40
N ILE A 120 -5.83 -12.10 -1.60
CA ILE A 120 -6.11 -13.10 -0.57
C ILE A 120 -4.92 -14.03 -0.29
N ASN A 121 -3.90 -14.02 -1.15
CA ASN A 121 -2.68 -14.83 -0.99
C ASN A 121 -1.48 -13.97 -0.58
N ILE A 122 -1.70 -12.71 -0.17
CA ILE A 122 -0.60 -11.84 0.27
C ILE A 122 0.09 -12.45 1.50
N GLU A 123 1.40 -12.63 1.42
CA GLU A 123 2.22 -13.16 2.52
C GLU A 123 3.04 -12.07 3.19
N VAL A 124 3.53 -11.08 2.42
CA VAL A 124 4.43 -10.02 2.92
C VAL A 124 4.01 -8.65 2.42
N ILE A 125 3.96 -7.69 3.36
CA ILE A 125 3.83 -6.26 3.08
C ILE A 125 5.10 -5.56 3.59
N GLY A 126 5.78 -4.86 2.68
CA GLY A 126 7.08 -4.22 2.90
C GLY A 126 7.05 -3.01 3.81
N GLU A 127 8.24 -2.51 4.14
CA GLU A 127 8.46 -1.36 4.99
C GLU A 127 7.91 -0.11 4.29
N CYS A 128 7.17 0.73 5.01
CA CYS A 128 6.55 1.95 4.46
C CYS A 128 5.66 1.75 3.22
N ALA A 129 5.24 0.51 2.90
CA ALA A 129 4.54 0.16 1.66
C ALA A 129 3.30 1.02 1.37
N PHE A 130 2.56 1.43 2.41
CA PHE A 130 1.40 2.34 2.35
C PHE A 130 1.54 3.52 3.32
N TYR A 131 2.77 3.92 3.64
CA TYR A 131 3.00 5.06 4.49
C TYR A 131 2.44 6.34 3.84
N GLY A 132 1.70 7.15 4.59
CA GLY A 132 1.21 8.45 4.12
C GLY A 132 0.09 8.37 3.07
N CYS A 133 -0.60 7.24 2.96
CA CYS A 133 -1.75 7.08 2.09
C CYS A 133 -3.05 7.61 2.71
N GLY A 134 -4.10 7.72 1.89
CA GLY A 134 -5.45 8.12 2.32
C GLY A 134 -6.36 6.94 2.69
N LEU A 135 -5.81 5.80 3.11
CA LEU A 135 -6.57 4.56 3.26
C LEU A 135 -7.63 4.68 4.35
N VAL A 136 -8.86 4.24 4.05
CA VAL A 136 -9.98 4.27 5.01
C VAL A 136 -10.19 2.90 5.65
N ASN A 137 -10.14 1.84 4.83
CA ASN A 137 -10.38 0.47 5.24
C ASN A 137 -9.32 -0.46 4.66
N VAL A 138 -8.72 -1.31 5.50
CA VAL A 138 -7.73 -2.31 5.08
C VAL A 138 -8.12 -3.68 5.64
N PHE A 139 -8.12 -4.68 4.77
CA PHE A 139 -8.35 -6.08 5.13
C PHE A 139 -7.12 -6.90 4.77
N ILE A 140 -6.38 -7.31 5.80
CA ILE A 140 -5.21 -8.18 5.68
C ILE A 140 -5.69 -9.63 5.62
N SER A 141 -5.19 -10.37 4.63
CA SER A 141 -5.53 -11.79 4.49
C SER A 141 -4.97 -12.63 5.65
N PRO A 142 -5.66 -13.70 6.09
CA PRO A 142 -5.11 -14.66 7.05
C PRO A 142 -3.84 -15.38 6.58
N THR A 143 -3.54 -15.36 5.27
CA THR A 143 -2.29 -15.90 4.71
C THR A 143 -1.10 -14.98 4.91
N CYS A 144 -1.32 -13.72 5.30
CA CYS A 144 -0.25 -12.77 5.59
C CYS A 144 0.58 -13.27 6.77
N LYS A 145 1.90 -13.29 6.58
CA LYS A 145 2.86 -13.75 7.58
C LYS A 145 3.52 -12.55 8.27
N ILE A 146 3.88 -11.53 7.48
CA ILE A 146 4.69 -10.41 7.94
C ILE A 146 4.17 -9.11 7.34
N ILE A 147 4.01 -8.09 8.20
CA ILE A 147 3.88 -6.70 7.80
C ILE A 147 5.04 -5.95 8.44
N LYS A 148 5.92 -5.37 7.61
CA LYS A 148 7.13 -4.69 8.09
C LYS A 148 6.82 -3.33 8.73
N LYS A 149 7.88 -2.70 9.23
CA LYS A 149 7.88 -1.42 9.94
C LYS A 149 7.14 -0.35 9.13
N GLU A 150 6.35 0.47 9.84
CA GLU A 150 5.69 1.68 9.30
C GLU A 150 4.79 1.48 8.06
N ALA A 151 4.44 0.23 7.71
CA ALA A 151 3.75 -0.08 6.45
C ALA A 151 2.43 0.68 6.25
N PHE A 152 1.73 1.05 7.33
CA PHE A 152 0.49 1.83 7.30
C PHE A 152 0.57 3.09 8.18
N ARG A 153 1.78 3.58 8.49
CA ARG A 153 1.98 4.81 9.26
C ARG A 153 1.42 6.01 8.49
N ALA A 154 0.97 7.01 9.25
CA ALA A 154 0.46 8.27 8.71
C ALA A 154 -0.72 8.11 7.73
N ASN A 155 -1.61 7.14 7.97
CA ASN A 155 -2.92 7.06 7.30
C ASN A 155 -4.00 7.67 8.21
N PRO A 156 -4.24 9.00 8.16
CA PRO A 156 -5.06 9.70 9.15
C PRO A 156 -6.53 9.29 9.13
N ASP A 157 -7.03 8.76 8.01
CA ASP A 157 -8.44 8.38 7.84
C ASP A 157 -8.69 6.87 8.01
N LEU A 158 -7.64 6.09 8.30
CA LEU A 158 -7.76 4.64 8.48
C LEU A 158 -8.62 4.37 9.71
N ALA A 159 -9.81 3.83 9.49
CA ALA A 159 -10.84 3.62 10.50
C ALA A 159 -11.16 2.13 10.71
N ILE A 160 -10.93 1.30 9.69
CA ILE A 160 -11.11 -0.15 9.78
C ILE A 160 -9.81 -0.83 9.35
N PHE A 161 -9.26 -1.64 10.24
CA PHE A 161 -8.08 -2.45 9.98
C PHE A 161 -8.33 -3.87 10.46
N HIS A 162 -8.58 -4.78 9.53
CA HIS A 162 -8.83 -6.19 9.84
C HIS A 162 -7.57 -7.01 9.63
N ILE A 163 -7.08 -7.65 10.69
CA ILE A 163 -5.84 -8.45 10.66
C ILE A 163 -5.95 -9.74 11.46
N HIS A 164 -5.28 -10.80 11.02
CA HIS A 164 -5.22 -12.05 11.78
C HIS A 164 -4.18 -11.96 12.93
N PRO A 165 -4.44 -12.51 14.13
CA PRO A 165 -3.53 -12.37 15.28
C PRO A 165 -2.14 -12.99 15.10
N ASN A 166 -1.99 -13.89 14.12
CA ASN A 166 -0.71 -14.57 13.85
C ASN A 166 0.26 -13.77 12.98
N VAL A 167 -0.15 -12.63 12.44
CA VAL A 167 0.72 -11.80 11.59
C VAL A 167 1.85 -11.21 12.45
N GLN A 168 3.09 -11.33 11.98
CA GLN A 168 4.24 -10.63 12.57
C GLN A 168 4.18 -9.15 12.19
N LEU A 169 4.28 -8.27 13.18
CA LEU A 169 4.09 -6.84 13.01
C LEU A 169 5.41 -6.11 13.19
N GLY A 170 5.72 -5.19 12.29
CA GLY A 170 6.81 -4.24 12.44
C GLY A 170 6.43 -3.06 13.34
N ASN A 171 7.45 -2.34 13.78
CA ASN A 171 7.30 -1.19 14.67
C ASN A 171 6.54 -0.04 14.00
N GLN A 172 5.85 0.77 14.80
CA GLN A 172 5.13 1.97 14.36
C GLN A 172 4.12 1.73 13.22
N LEU A 173 3.62 0.50 13.07
CA LEU A 173 2.80 0.05 11.95
C LEU A 173 1.62 0.96 11.63
N LEU A 174 0.93 1.44 12.67
CA LEU A 174 -0.26 2.29 12.59
C LEU A 174 -0.04 3.67 13.23
N SER A 175 1.21 4.08 13.47
CA SER A 175 1.48 5.40 14.06
C SER A 175 0.86 6.53 13.20
N GLY A 176 0.32 7.56 13.83
CA GLY A 176 -0.35 8.67 13.12
C GLY A 176 -1.71 8.34 12.49
N THR A 177 -2.20 7.11 12.61
CA THR A 177 -3.55 6.73 12.15
C THR A 177 -4.64 7.16 13.13
N LYS A 178 -5.87 7.30 12.64
CA LYS A 178 -7.04 7.51 13.52
C LYS A 178 -7.21 6.37 14.52
N LEU A 179 -6.96 5.11 14.13
CA LEU A 179 -7.03 3.95 15.02
C LEU A 179 -6.18 4.12 16.30
N ILE A 180 -4.93 4.53 16.16
CA ILE A 180 -4.06 4.76 17.33
C ILE A 180 -4.45 6.04 18.07
N LYS A 181 -4.83 7.13 17.37
CA LYS A 181 -5.29 8.36 18.04
C LYS A 181 -6.54 8.16 18.90
N ASP A 182 -7.45 7.32 18.42
CA ASP A 182 -8.72 7.00 19.06
C ASP A 182 -8.58 5.88 20.11
N SER A 183 -7.37 5.32 20.27
CA SER A 183 -7.04 4.30 21.26
C SER A 183 -6.70 4.91 22.63
N HIS A 184 -6.28 4.07 23.58
CA HIS A 184 -5.76 4.50 24.88
C HIS A 184 -4.26 4.83 24.87
N PHE A 185 -3.57 4.61 23.76
CA PHE A 185 -2.13 4.88 23.63
C PHE A 185 -1.85 6.38 23.54
N LYS A 186 -0.83 6.84 24.27
CA LYS A 186 -0.26 8.18 24.08
C LYS A 186 0.88 8.08 23.06
N LEU A 187 0.85 8.97 22.09
CA LEU A 187 1.87 9.08 21.04
C LEU A 187 2.86 10.20 21.40
N ASP A 188 3.49 10.12 22.57
CA ASP A 188 4.65 10.93 22.90
C ASP A 188 5.93 10.19 22.52
N GLU A 189 6.92 10.91 21.98
CA GLU A 189 8.16 10.35 21.40
C GLU A 189 8.97 9.52 22.42
N ASP A 190 8.72 9.71 23.72
CA ASP A 190 9.47 9.09 24.83
C ASP A 190 8.78 7.87 25.48
N HIS A 191 7.50 7.59 25.20
CA HIS A 191 6.72 6.54 25.91
C HIS A 191 5.94 5.58 24.98
N TYR A 192 6.39 5.42 23.74
CA TYR A 192 5.75 4.54 22.78
C TYR A 192 6.21 3.07 22.94
N ASP A 193 5.35 2.20 23.47
CA ASP A 193 5.60 0.76 23.61
C ASP A 193 4.98 -0.03 22.45
N ASP A 194 5.83 -0.49 21.51
CA ASP A 194 5.39 -1.29 20.36
C ASP A 194 4.83 -2.66 20.77
N GLU A 195 5.23 -3.26 21.90
CA GLU A 195 4.72 -4.57 22.31
C GLU A 195 3.25 -4.48 22.72
N GLU A 196 2.90 -3.47 23.53
CA GLU A 196 1.51 -3.23 23.93
C GLU A 196 0.63 -2.89 22.71
N VAL A 197 1.15 -2.05 21.81
CA VAL A 197 0.46 -1.68 20.57
C VAL A 197 0.27 -2.90 19.66
N HIS A 198 1.29 -3.74 19.47
CA HIS A 198 1.18 -4.96 18.67
C HIS A 198 0.15 -5.93 19.25
N ASN A 199 0.12 -6.09 20.56
CA ASN A 199 -0.88 -6.91 21.25
C ASN A 199 -2.29 -6.35 21.05
N TRP A 200 -2.46 -5.03 21.09
CA TRP A 200 -3.73 -4.41 20.76
C TRP A 200 -4.12 -4.59 19.29
N ILE A 201 -3.20 -4.38 18.33
CA ILE A 201 -3.45 -4.57 16.89
C ILE A 201 -3.93 -6.00 16.61
N LYS A 202 -3.31 -7.02 17.22
CA LYS A 202 -3.72 -8.42 17.07
C LYS A 202 -5.15 -8.69 17.58
N ASN A 203 -5.69 -7.82 18.43
CA ASN A 203 -7.01 -7.93 19.02
C ASN A 203 -8.00 -6.85 18.53
N ILE A 204 -7.57 -5.93 17.67
CA ILE A 204 -8.38 -4.76 17.27
C ILE A 204 -9.71 -5.16 16.60
N ASN A 205 -9.74 -6.31 15.92
CA ASN A 205 -10.96 -6.83 15.29
C ASN A 205 -12.05 -7.22 16.30
N ASN A 206 -11.68 -7.43 17.58
CA ASN A 206 -12.60 -7.78 18.66
C ASN A 206 -13.13 -6.54 19.39
N ASP A 207 -12.59 -5.35 19.11
CA ASP A 207 -13.06 -4.09 19.68
C ASP A 207 -14.32 -3.63 18.93
N GLU A 208 -15.44 -3.50 19.63
CA GLU A 208 -16.73 -3.07 19.06
C GLU A 208 -16.61 -1.76 18.25
N LYS A 209 -15.70 -0.86 18.63
CA LYS A 209 -15.46 0.42 17.95
C LYS A 209 -14.84 0.27 16.56
N TYR A 210 -13.98 -0.72 16.37
CA TYR A 210 -13.20 -0.91 15.14
C TYR A 210 -13.61 -2.16 14.35
N SER A 211 -14.44 -3.00 14.96
CA SER A 211 -15.07 -4.15 14.32
C SER A 211 -16.19 -3.68 13.38
N LEU A 212 -16.31 -4.31 12.21
CA LEU A 212 -17.55 -4.26 11.46
C LEU A 212 -18.62 -5.04 12.28
N HIS A 213 -19.36 -4.35 13.15
CA HIS A 213 -20.53 -4.93 13.81
C HIS A 213 -21.43 -5.61 12.77
N ARG A 214 -21.50 -6.95 12.84
CA ARG A 214 -22.46 -7.88 12.23
C ARG A 214 -23.35 -7.27 11.13
N GLY A 215 -22.86 -7.27 9.89
CA GLY A 215 -23.66 -6.88 8.73
C GLY A 215 -23.14 -7.31 7.36
N VAL A 216 -21.93 -7.88 7.25
CA VAL A 216 -21.39 -8.30 5.96
C VAL A 216 -21.72 -9.76 5.71
N ALA A 217 -22.70 -9.94 4.82
CA ALA A 217 -22.92 -11.10 3.97
C ALA A 217 -22.42 -12.44 4.52
N ARG A 218 -23.34 -13.20 5.13
CA ARG A 218 -23.24 -14.67 5.11
C ARG A 218 -23.22 -15.11 3.64
N PHE A 219 -22.03 -15.23 3.04
CA PHE A 219 -21.85 -16.11 1.90
C PHE A 219 -22.00 -17.53 2.42
N ASN A 220 -23.25 -17.98 2.49
CA ASN A 220 -23.56 -19.37 2.74
C ASN A 220 -23.21 -20.14 1.45
N LEU A 221 -21.93 -20.47 1.29
CA LEU A 221 -21.49 -21.51 0.36
C LEU A 221 -21.90 -22.85 0.95
N SER A 222 -23.18 -23.20 0.86
CA SER A 222 -23.63 -24.58 1.02
C SER A 222 -24.45 -25.05 -0.18
N SER A 223 -23.75 -25.85 -0.99
CA SER A 223 -24.24 -27.02 -1.73
C SER A 223 -25.27 -26.84 -2.85
N LYS A 224 -24.75 -27.04 -4.07
CA LYS A 224 -25.18 -28.06 -5.05
C LYS A 224 -26.66 -28.09 -5.47
N SER A 225 -26.85 -27.67 -6.73
CA SER A 225 -27.53 -28.43 -7.79
C SER A 225 -28.80 -29.20 -7.42
N SER A 226 -29.95 -28.73 -7.90
CA SER A 226 -30.75 -29.43 -8.91
C SER A 226 -32.09 -28.73 -9.08
N ARG A 227 -32.39 -28.30 -10.31
CA ARG A 227 -33.51 -28.82 -11.11
C ARG A 227 -33.59 -28.08 -12.44
N ARG A 228 -33.24 -28.81 -13.50
CA ARG A 228 -33.99 -28.73 -14.77
C ARG A 228 -35.46 -28.97 -14.45
N LEU A 229 -36.36 -28.29 -15.16
CA LEU A 229 -37.18 -28.91 -16.19
C LEU A 229 -38.05 -27.84 -16.86
N LEU A 230 -37.96 -27.87 -18.20
CA LEU A 230 -38.94 -27.54 -19.24
C LEU A 230 -40.00 -26.47 -18.94
#